data_AF-A0AAV8XMQ4-F1
#
_entry.id   AF-A0AAV8XMQ4-F1
#
_cell.length_a   1.000
_cell.length_b   1.000
_cell.length_c   1.000
_cell.angle_alpha   90.00
_cell.angle_beta   90.00
_cell.angle_gamma   90.00
#
_symmetry.space_group_name_H-M   'P 1'
#
loop_
_entity.id
_entity.type
_entity.pdbx_description
1 polymer ?
#
loop_
_entity_poly.entity_id
_entity_poly.type
_entity_poly.pdbx_seq_one_letter_code
_entity_poly.pdbx_strand_id
1 'polypeptide(L)'
;MENPEEILHSLEEFSKMKPKDIPRELEEYLCFVAKTGNPVYQWPTIKSLFREKLLSVITEFYESCPSVEIPPCPNVEMFNYDLMKNFILEKLDTFASAPFTVQRICELLTTPRKEYNRIDKYMRALEKNILVVSTTEPGRRSNENGEGIMNGIESEHLPESSNSSHDINVEEMDESPSWPRTAQVAPVLFESSENENQATTEIQGSTVVQETFENGSEAKLGR
;
A
#
# COMPACT_ATOMS: atom_id res chain seq x y z
N MET A 1 -4.77 9.03 -23.56
CA MET A 1 -6.23 9.08 -23.38
C MET A 1 -6.81 9.40 -24.75
N GLU A 2 -7.66 8.53 -25.30
CA GLU A 2 -8.06 8.62 -26.71
C GLU A 2 -9.31 9.50 -26.93
N ASN A 3 -10.21 9.62 -25.93
CA ASN A 3 -11.42 10.44 -26.05
C ASN A 3 -11.82 11.16 -24.75
N PRO A 4 -11.32 12.39 -24.49
CA PRO A 4 -11.53 13.09 -23.22
C PRO A 4 -12.96 13.59 -22.99
N GLU A 5 -13.74 13.86 -24.05
CA GLU A 5 -15.13 14.32 -23.92
C GLU A 5 -16.06 13.19 -23.51
N GLU A 6 -15.89 12.01 -24.12
CA GLU A 6 -16.62 10.79 -23.76
C GLU A 6 -16.35 10.39 -22.31
N ILE A 7 -15.07 10.41 -21.88
CA ILE A 7 -14.71 10.09 -20.50
C ILE A 7 -15.36 11.06 -19.52
N LEU A 8 -15.40 12.36 -19.83
CA LEU A 8 -16.08 13.34 -18.99
C LEU A 8 -17.57 13.05 -18.88
N HIS A 9 -18.23 12.72 -19.99
CA HIS A 9 -19.63 12.34 -20.00
C HIS A 9 -19.88 11.08 -19.14
N SER A 10 -19.09 10.02 -19.33
CA SER A 10 -19.16 8.80 -18.53
C SER A 10 -18.92 9.05 -17.05
N LEU A 11 -17.98 9.96 -16.68
CA LEU A 11 -17.75 10.35 -15.28
C LEU A 11 -18.98 11.02 -14.65
N GLU A 12 -19.64 11.92 -15.38
CA GLU A 12 -20.84 12.58 -14.90
C GLU A 12 -22.00 11.60 -14.73
N GLU A 13 -22.19 10.70 -15.69
CA GLU A 13 -23.21 9.66 -15.60
C GLU A 13 -22.93 8.70 -14.44
N PHE A 14 -21.68 8.25 -14.30
CA PHE A 14 -21.25 7.37 -13.22
C PHE A 14 -21.52 7.99 -11.84
N SER A 15 -21.26 9.28 -11.67
CA SER A 15 -21.52 9.99 -10.42
C SER A 15 -23.03 10.10 -10.09
N LYS A 16 -23.88 10.23 -11.11
CA LYS A 16 -25.35 10.31 -10.98
C LYS A 16 -25.98 8.95 -10.68
N MET A 17 -25.61 7.94 -11.46
CA MET A 17 -26.22 6.60 -11.40
C MET A 17 -25.62 5.72 -10.32
N LYS A 18 -24.36 5.95 -9.94
CA LYS A 18 -23.57 5.13 -8.99
C LYS A 18 -23.65 3.63 -9.29
N PRO A 19 -23.37 3.21 -10.53
CA PRO A 19 -23.34 1.79 -10.86
C PRO A 19 -22.17 1.09 -10.13
N LYS A 20 -22.31 -0.22 -9.88
CA LYS A 20 -21.24 -1.04 -9.29
C LYS A 20 -20.16 -1.40 -10.31
N ASP A 21 -20.57 -1.62 -11.55
CA ASP A 21 -19.67 -1.98 -12.63
C ASP A 21 -19.09 -0.72 -13.27
N ILE A 22 -17.77 -0.67 -13.40
CA ILE A 22 -17.05 0.45 -13.97
C ILE A 22 -16.93 0.24 -15.49
N PRO A 23 -17.46 1.16 -16.32
CA PRO A 23 -17.29 1.11 -17.77
C PRO A 23 -15.83 1.07 -18.22
N ARG A 24 -15.57 0.46 -19.37
CA ARG A 24 -14.23 0.21 -19.88
C ARG A 24 -13.41 1.50 -20.05
N GLU A 25 -14.03 2.56 -20.56
CA GLU A 25 -13.40 3.86 -20.76
C GLU A 25 -12.94 4.50 -19.45
N LEU A 26 -13.65 4.24 -18.34
CA LEU A 26 -13.25 4.69 -17.00
C LEU A 26 -12.12 3.84 -16.42
N GLU A 27 -12.07 2.54 -16.72
CA GLU A 27 -10.92 1.69 -16.41
C GLU A 27 -9.66 2.13 -17.19
N GLU A 28 -9.81 2.44 -18.48
CA GLU A 28 -8.73 2.95 -19.32
C GLU A 28 -8.25 4.33 -18.84
N TYR A 29 -9.16 5.17 -18.38
CA TYR A 29 -8.82 6.42 -17.69
C TYR A 29 -7.98 6.17 -16.44
N LEU A 30 -8.38 5.26 -15.55
CA LEU A 30 -7.58 4.91 -14.36
C LEU A 30 -6.18 4.39 -14.74
N CYS A 31 -6.08 3.56 -15.78
CA CYS A 31 -4.79 3.11 -16.32
C CYS A 31 -3.95 4.26 -16.88
N PHE A 32 -4.57 5.25 -17.51
CA PHE A 32 -3.89 6.46 -17.98
C PHE A 32 -3.33 7.28 -16.80
N VAL A 33 -4.09 7.46 -15.72
CA VAL A 33 -3.61 8.17 -14.52
C VAL A 33 -2.51 7.37 -13.82
N ALA A 34 -2.57 6.04 -13.79
CA ALA A 34 -1.49 5.20 -13.27
C ALA A 34 -0.17 5.42 -14.02
N LYS A 35 -0.23 5.62 -15.34
CA LYS A 35 0.97 5.82 -16.18
C LYS A 35 1.52 7.24 -16.13
N THR A 36 0.65 8.25 -16.04
CA THR A 36 1.04 9.66 -16.21
C THR A 36 1.05 10.46 -14.91
N GLY A 37 0.33 9.99 -13.89
CA GLY A 37 0.06 10.73 -12.66
C GLY A 37 -0.77 12.00 -12.85
N ASN A 38 -1.36 12.21 -14.03
CA ASN A 38 -2.18 13.37 -14.32
C ASN A 38 -3.67 12.96 -14.39
N PRO A 39 -4.52 13.42 -13.44
CA PRO A 39 -5.94 13.09 -13.45
C PRO A 39 -6.72 13.80 -14.56
N VAL A 40 -6.21 14.88 -15.17
CA VAL A 40 -6.89 15.71 -16.21
C VAL A 40 -8.14 16.44 -15.70
N TYR A 41 -9.04 15.74 -15.01
CA TYR A 41 -10.28 16.26 -14.45
C TYR A 41 -10.15 16.67 -12.98
N GLN A 42 -11.07 17.52 -12.54
CA GLN A 42 -11.15 17.95 -11.16
C GLN A 42 -11.52 16.79 -10.24
N TRP A 43 -10.94 16.76 -9.04
CA TRP A 43 -11.13 15.68 -8.08
C TRP A 43 -12.60 15.38 -7.77
N PRO A 44 -13.49 16.37 -7.53
CA PRO A 44 -14.91 16.10 -7.30
C PRO A 44 -15.59 15.30 -8.42
N THR A 45 -15.18 15.50 -9.67
CA THR A 45 -15.71 14.78 -10.85
C THR A 45 -15.31 13.30 -10.84
N ILE A 46 -14.09 13.00 -10.40
CA ILE A 46 -13.52 11.64 -10.46
C ILE A 46 -13.59 10.89 -9.12
N LYS A 47 -13.90 11.58 -8.01
CA LYS A 47 -13.92 11.00 -6.66
C LYS A 47 -14.85 9.79 -6.56
N SER A 48 -16.05 9.87 -7.14
CA SER A 48 -17.01 8.76 -7.14
C SER A 48 -16.44 7.51 -7.81
N LEU A 49 -15.75 7.66 -8.94
CA LEU A 49 -15.08 6.57 -9.64
C LEU A 49 -13.96 5.96 -8.79
N PHE A 50 -13.08 6.79 -8.21
CA PHE A 50 -11.99 6.30 -7.37
C PHE A 50 -12.49 5.55 -6.15
N ARG A 51 -13.55 6.05 -5.52
CA ARG A 51 -14.18 5.40 -4.37
C ARG A 51 -14.71 4.02 -4.74
N GLU A 52 -15.48 3.91 -5.83
CA GLU A 52 -16.06 2.63 -6.25
C GLU A 52 -14.97 1.65 -6.68
N LYS A 53 -13.97 2.11 -7.46
CA LYS A 53 -12.84 1.27 -7.86
C LYS A 53 -12.07 0.74 -6.65
N LEU A 54 -11.80 1.60 -5.68
CA LEU A 54 -11.10 1.24 -4.46
C LEU A 54 -11.88 0.20 -3.65
N LEU A 55 -13.19 0.38 -3.47
CA LEU A 55 -14.05 -0.58 -2.79
C LEU A 55 -14.04 -1.94 -3.50
N SER A 56 -14.26 -1.93 -4.82
CA SER A 56 -14.29 -3.14 -5.65
C SER A 56 -12.97 -3.91 -5.56
N VAL A 57 -11.83 -3.23 -5.79
CA VAL A 57 -10.51 -3.87 -5.80
C VAL A 57 -10.12 -4.39 -4.40
N ILE A 58 -10.39 -3.64 -3.33
CA ILE A 58 -10.10 -4.11 -1.96
C ILE A 58 -10.92 -5.37 -1.65
N THR A 59 -12.20 -5.38 -2.01
CA THR A 59 -13.12 -6.49 -1.77
C THR A 59 -12.68 -7.72 -2.54
N GLU A 60 -12.42 -7.58 -3.85
CA GLU A 60 -11.93 -8.65 -4.70
C GLU A 60 -10.59 -9.20 -4.20
N PHE A 61 -9.65 -8.34 -3.79
CA PHE A 61 -8.36 -8.77 -3.25
C PHE A 61 -8.54 -9.62 -2.00
N TYR A 62 -9.40 -9.19 -1.08
CA TYR A 62 -9.67 -9.89 0.16
C TYR A 62 -10.31 -11.25 -0.09
N GLU A 63 -11.33 -11.31 -0.95
CA GLU A 63 -12.05 -12.55 -1.30
C GLU A 63 -11.16 -13.55 -2.06
N SER A 64 -10.22 -13.06 -2.87
CA SER A 64 -9.29 -13.91 -3.62
C SER A 64 -8.04 -14.32 -2.83
N CYS A 65 -7.87 -13.86 -1.58
CA CYS A 65 -6.82 -14.35 -0.71
C CYS A 65 -7.34 -15.53 0.15
N PRO A 66 -6.73 -16.72 0.08
CA PRO A 66 -6.98 -17.74 1.09
C PRO A 66 -6.63 -17.16 2.46
N SER A 67 -7.37 -17.52 3.51
CA SER A 67 -7.11 -17.08 4.89
C SER A 67 -5.69 -17.50 5.32
N VAL A 68 -4.70 -16.66 5.04
CA VAL A 68 -3.34 -16.80 5.53
C VAL A 68 -3.34 -16.20 6.92
N GLU A 69 -3.08 -17.00 7.94
CA GLU A 69 -2.80 -16.49 9.28
C GLU A 69 -1.69 -15.43 9.17
N ILE A 70 -2.02 -14.18 9.49
CA ILE A 70 -1.08 -13.06 9.43
C ILE A 70 -0.24 -13.14 10.70
N PRO A 71 1.07 -13.44 10.62
CA PRO A 71 1.89 -13.55 11.81
C PRO A 71 1.94 -12.19 12.54
N PRO A 72 1.85 -12.17 13.87
CA PRO A 72 2.02 -10.95 14.64
C PRO A 72 3.46 -10.46 14.50
N CYS A 73 3.63 -9.18 14.16
CA CYS A 73 4.93 -8.52 14.12
C CYS A 73 5.03 -7.55 15.32
N PRO A 74 6.10 -7.60 16.13
CA PRO A 74 6.16 -6.94 17.44
C PRO A 74 6.08 -5.41 17.46
N ASN A 75 6.00 -4.73 16.32
CA ASN A 75 5.84 -3.27 16.21
C ASN A 75 4.81 -2.85 15.15
N VAL A 76 4.01 -3.79 14.67
CA VAL A 76 2.99 -3.54 13.66
C VAL A 76 1.65 -3.83 14.28
N GLU A 77 0.75 -2.85 14.23
CA GLU A 77 -0.62 -3.03 14.70
C GLU A 77 -1.29 -4.20 13.95
N MET A 78 -2.05 -4.99 14.70
CA MET A 78 -2.75 -6.16 14.18
C MET A 78 -3.68 -5.76 13.03
N PHE A 79 -3.60 -6.50 11.92
CA PHE A 79 -4.39 -6.19 10.75
C PHE A 79 -5.88 -6.52 11.00
N ASN A 80 -6.74 -5.52 10.84
CA ASN A 80 -8.18 -5.69 10.81
C ASN A 80 -8.71 -5.14 9.48
N TYR A 81 -9.28 -6.04 8.67
CA TYR A 81 -9.74 -5.72 7.32
C TYR A 81 -10.80 -4.63 7.30
N ASP A 82 -11.85 -4.77 8.12
CA ASP A 82 -12.98 -3.84 8.09
C ASP A 82 -12.60 -2.45 8.61
N LEU A 83 -11.82 -2.38 9.68
CA LEU A 83 -11.33 -1.10 10.21
C LEU A 83 -10.48 -0.36 9.17
N MET A 84 -9.52 -1.04 8.55
CA MET A 84 -8.62 -0.41 7.58
C MET A 84 -9.34 -0.03 6.28
N LYS A 85 -10.27 -0.86 5.79
CA LYS A 85 -11.11 -0.56 4.62
C LYS A 85 -11.95 0.69 4.84
N ASN A 86 -12.65 0.76 5.98
CA ASN A 86 -13.48 1.92 6.31
C ASN A 86 -12.63 3.19 6.44
N PHE A 87 -11.51 3.11 7.16
CA PHE A 87 -10.57 4.22 7.31
C PHE A 87 -10.09 4.77 5.95
N ILE A 88 -9.65 3.88 5.06
CA ILE A 88 -9.16 4.23 3.72
C ILE A 88 -10.27 4.94 2.91
N LEU A 89 -11.50 4.40 2.89
CA LEU A 89 -12.62 4.98 2.15
C LEU A 89 -13.06 6.33 2.72
N GLU A 90 -13.16 6.45 4.04
CA GLU A 90 -13.49 7.71 4.71
C GLU A 90 -12.43 8.77 4.44
N LYS A 91 -11.15 8.40 4.52
CA LYS A 91 -10.05 9.34 4.29
C LYS A 91 -10.02 9.82 2.84
N LEU A 92 -10.29 8.95 1.86
CA LEU A 92 -10.42 9.32 0.45
C LEU A 92 -11.49 10.40 0.24
N ASP A 93 -12.63 10.30 0.94
CA ASP A 93 -13.72 11.27 0.82
C ASP A 93 -13.33 12.67 1.31
N THR A 94 -12.42 12.76 2.30
CA THR A 94 -11.96 14.04 2.87
C THR A 94 -11.13 14.89 1.91
N PHE A 95 -10.58 14.30 0.85
CA PHE A 95 -9.75 15.04 -0.10
C PHE A 95 -10.56 16.09 -0.87
N ALA A 96 -10.14 17.35 -0.80
CA ALA A 96 -10.70 18.43 -1.60
C ALA A 96 -10.20 18.42 -3.05
N SER A 97 -8.93 18.01 -3.24
CA SER A 97 -8.26 17.85 -4.54
C SER A 97 -7.52 16.52 -4.60
N ALA A 98 -7.08 16.12 -5.80
CA ALA A 98 -6.40 14.84 -5.99
C ALA A 98 -5.09 14.82 -5.19
N PRO A 99 -4.80 13.75 -4.44
CA PRO A 99 -3.55 13.64 -3.70
C PRO A 99 -2.36 13.55 -4.67
N PHE A 100 -1.17 14.02 -4.29
CA PHE A 100 0.00 13.92 -5.18
C PHE A 100 0.38 12.47 -5.52
N THR A 101 -0.06 11.53 -4.66
CA THR A 101 0.08 10.07 -4.81
C THR A 101 -0.97 9.45 -5.72
N VAL A 102 -1.82 10.22 -6.41
CA VAL A 102 -2.88 9.69 -7.28
C VAL A 102 -2.36 8.69 -8.30
N GLN A 103 -1.14 8.90 -8.82
CA GLN A 103 -0.47 7.94 -9.69
C GLN A 103 -0.30 6.58 -9.01
N ARG A 104 0.31 6.58 -7.82
CA ARG A 104 0.58 5.36 -7.05
C ARG A 104 -0.71 4.68 -6.61
N ILE A 105 -1.73 5.45 -6.26
CA ILE A 105 -3.06 4.92 -5.97
C ILE A 105 -3.61 4.20 -7.21
N CYS A 106 -3.57 4.83 -8.40
CA CYS A 106 -4.04 4.19 -9.63
C CYS A 106 -3.24 2.94 -10.01
N GLU A 107 -1.92 2.88 -9.77
CA GLU A 107 -1.13 1.66 -9.96
C GLU A 107 -1.63 0.52 -9.08
N LEU A 108 -1.94 0.81 -7.81
CA LEU A 108 -2.50 -0.17 -6.87
C LEU A 108 -3.91 -0.62 -7.28
N LEU A 109 -4.73 0.28 -7.79
CA LEU A 109 -6.10 -0.02 -8.22
C LEU A 109 -6.18 -0.80 -9.54
N THR A 110 -5.25 -0.55 -10.48
CA THR A 110 -5.27 -1.17 -11.81
C THR A 110 -4.45 -2.45 -11.87
N THR A 111 -3.42 -2.58 -11.03
CA THR A 111 -2.55 -3.77 -10.97
C THR A 111 -2.30 -4.23 -9.53
N PRO A 112 -3.37 -4.55 -8.75
CA PRO A 112 -3.27 -4.80 -7.32
C PRO A 112 -2.32 -5.95 -6.95
N ARG A 113 -2.26 -6.98 -7.80
CA ARG A 113 -1.47 -8.20 -7.61
C ARG A 113 -0.01 -8.09 -8.07
N LYS A 114 0.41 -6.93 -8.59
CA LYS A 114 1.76 -6.77 -9.15
C LYS A 114 2.85 -6.89 -8.08
N GLU A 115 2.69 -6.18 -6.96
CA GLU A 115 3.69 -6.07 -5.89
C GLU A 115 3.26 -6.75 -4.58
N TYR A 116 1.97 -7.11 -4.48
CA TYR A 116 1.38 -7.62 -3.25
C TYR A 116 0.57 -8.89 -3.49
N ASN A 117 0.89 -9.93 -2.71
CA ASN A 117 0.15 -11.19 -2.69
C ASN A 117 -0.70 -11.38 -1.43
N ARG A 118 -0.48 -10.55 -0.40
CA ARG A 118 -1.19 -10.60 0.87
C ARG A 118 -2.01 -9.33 1.10
N ILE A 119 -3.22 -9.52 1.63
CA ILE A 119 -4.17 -8.42 1.84
C ILE A 119 -3.64 -7.38 2.84
N ASP A 120 -3.00 -7.80 3.93
CA ASP A 120 -2.48 -6.89 4.95
C ASP A 120 -1.44 -5.92 4.37
N LYS A 121 -0.50 -6.44 3.57
CA LYS A 121 0.52 -5.60 2.91
C LYS A 121 -0.09 -4.66 1.88
N TYR A 122 -1.06 -5.16 1.09
CA TYR A 122 -1.76 -4.34 0.09
C TYR A 122 -2.53 -3.19 0.76
N MET A 123 -3.30 -3.48 1.80
CA MET A 123 -4.08 -2.49 2.54
C MET A 123 -3.20 -1.45 3.23
N ARG A 124 -2.08 -1.85 3.83
CA ARG A 124 -1.08 -0.93 4.40
C ARG A 124 -0.45 -0.02 3.34
N ALA A 125 -0.22 -0.55 2.13
CA ALA A 125 0.30 0.25 1.02
C ALA A 125 -0.71 1.32 0.57
N LEU A 126 -2.00 0.97 0.49
CA LEU A 126 -3.07 1.93 0.21
C LEU A 126 -3.19 2.99 1.31
N GLU A 127 -3.26 2.57 2.57
CA GLU A 127 -3.32 3.45 3.75
C GLU A 127 -2.21 4.50 3.72
N LYS A 128 -0.96 4.06 3.52
CA LYS A 128 0.19 4.97 3.44
C LYS A 128 0.06 6.01 2.33
N ASN A 129 -0.46 5.61 1.15
CA ASN A 129 -0.63 6.53 0.02
C ASN A 129 -1.81 7.50 0.20
N ILE A 130 -2.80 7.12 1.00
CA ILE A 130 -3.97 7.94 1.34
C ILE A 130 -3.68 8.89 2.52
N LEU A 131 -2.73 8.55 3.39
CA LEU A 131 -2.38 9.38 4.55
C LEU A 131 -1.48 10.58 4.24
N VAL A 132 -1.00 10.71 3.01
CA VAL A 132 -0.09 11.81 2.66
C VAL A 132 -0.79 13.18 2.74
N VAL A 133 -0.12 14.17 3.35
CA VAL A 133 -0.72 15.46 3.75
C VAL A 133 -0.54 16.57 2.69
N SER A 134 -0.23 16.24 1.44
CA SER A 134 -0.28 17.25 0.36
C SER A 134 -1.20 16.82 -0.77
N THR A 135 -1.92 17.80 -1.31
CA THR A 135 -2.77 17.64 -2.49
C THR A 135 -2.19 18.44 -3.64
N THR A 136 -2.55 18.10 -4.88
CA THR A 136 -2.06 18.77 -6.09
C THR A 136 -3.22 19.34 -6.89
N GLU A 137 -2.98 20.49 -7.54
CA GLU A 137 -3.93 21.08 -8.48
C GLU A 137 -3.91 20.32 -9.83
N PRO A 138 -5.07 20.03 -10.45
CA PRO A 138 -5.11 19.38 -11.76
C PRO A 138 -4.35 20.18 -12.82
N GLY A 139 -3.54 19.51 -13.65
CA GLY A 139 -2.87 20.11 -14.80
C GLY A 139 -1.46 20.70 -14.57
N ARG A 140 -0.92 20.70 -13.34
CA ARG A 140 0.39 21.31 -13.05
C ARG A 140 1.62 20.41 -13.22
N ARG A 141 1.55 19.35 -14.04
CA ARG A 141 2.75 18.54 -14.37
C ARG A 141 2.91 18.39 -15.88
N SER A 142 3.16 19.53 -16.53
CA SER A 142 3.94 19.57 -17.77
C SER A 142 5.11 20.51 -17.52
N ASN A 143 6.21 19.97 -17.00
CA ASN A 143 7.52 20.60 -17.17
C ASN A 143 8.28 19.70 -18.15
N GLU A 144 8.22 20.08 -19.42
CA GLU A 144 9.09 19.62 -20.49
C GLU A 144 10.55 20.12 -20.34
N ASN A 145 10.93 20.70 -19.20
CA ASN A 145 12.32 21.00 -18.86
C ASN A 145 12.61 20.52 -17.43
N GLY A 146 13.59 19.63 -17.30
CA GLY A 146 13.95 18.94 -16.07
C GLY A 146 14.52 19.88 -15.01
N GLU A 147 13.66 20.39 -14.15
CA GLU A 147 14.04 20.92 -12.85
C GLU A 147 13.36 20.07 -11.78
N GLY A 148 14.13 19.13 -11.25
CA GLY A 148 13.71 18.35 -10.08
C GLY A 148 13.49 19.29 -8.92
N ILE A 149 12.28 19.26 -8.34
CA ILE A 149 11.99 19.92 -7.06
C ILE A 149 12.74 19.11 -6.00
N MET A 150 14.01 19.48 -5.79
CA MET A 150 14.82 19.04 -4.68
C MET A 150 14.24 19.68 -3.41
N ASN A 151 13.75 18.83 -2.51
CA ASN A 151 13.31 19.27 -1.20
C ASN A 151 14.55 19.69 -0.39
N GLY A 152 14.73 21.00 -0.22
CA GLY A 152 15.74 21.58 0.67
C GLY A 152 16.87 22.32 -0.05
N ILE A 153 16.63 23.60 -0.35
CA ILE A 153 17.57 24.66 -0.02
C ILE A 153 16.81 25.98 0.08
N GLU A 154 16.89 26.63 1.24
CA GLU A 154 16.35 27.97 1.47
C GLU A 154 17.36 28.98 0.94
N SER A 155 16.90 29.87 0.06
CA SER A 155 17.64 31.04 -0.44
C SER A 155 16.62 31.83 -1.28
N GLU A 156 16.41 33.14 -1.15
CA GLU A 156 17.37 34.21 -0.85
C GLU A 156 16.69 35.45 -0.26
N HIS A 157 17.37 36.09 0.69
CA HIS A 157 17.38 37.54 0.84
C HIS A 157 18.69 38.02 0.20
N LEU A 158 18.59 38.83 -0.86
CA LEU A 158 19.64 39.75 -1.28
C LEU A 158 19.28 41.15 -0.75
N PRO A 159 20.28 41.99 -0.42
CA PRO A 159 20.65 42.95 -1.45
C PRO A 159 22.16 43.15 -1.66
N GLU A 160 22.41 43.86 -2.75
CA GLU A 160 23.67 44.19 -3.43
C GLU A 160 24.73 44.89 -2.57
N SER A 161 26.00 44.68 -2.96
CA SER A 161 26.92 45.71 -3.49
C SER A 161 28.35 45.71 -2.91
N SER A 162 29.30 45.93 -3.81
CA SER A 162 30.68 46.46 -3.66
C SER A 162 31.82 45.55 -3.18
N ASN A 163 32.71 45.26 -4.14
CA ASN A 163 34.18 45.21 -4.10
C ASN A 163 34.90 44.80 -2.80
N SER A 164 35.73 43.74 -2.89
CA SER A 164 37.19 43.87 -2.71
C SER A 164 37.85 42.50 -2.93
N SER A 165 38.82 42.46 -3.84
CA SER A 165 39.85 41.42 -3.92
C SER A 165 40.55 41.24 -2.57
N HIS A 166 40.92 40.01 -2.21
CA HIS A 166 42.15 39.66 -1.48
C HIS A 166 42.33 38.12 -1.53
N ASP A 167 43.38 37.69 -2.22
CA ASP A 167 43.98 36.36 -2.07
C ASP A 167 44.69 36.27 -0.72
N ILE A 168 44.35 35.29 0.15
CA ILE A 168 45.29 34.75 1.17
C ILE A 168 45.08 33.25 1.36
N ASN A 169 46.12 32.55 0.92
CA ASN A 169 46.72 31.26 1.22
C ASN A 169 46.18 30.31 2.33
N VAL A 170 46.32 29.03 1.97
CA VAL A 170 46.45 27.76 2.72
C VAL A 170 46.94 27.88 4.17
N GLU A 171 46.22 27.26 5.12
CA GLU A 171 46.83 26.35 6.10
C GLU A 171 45.82 25.37 6.74
N GLU A 172 46.34 24.16 6.95
CA GLU A 172 45.88 23.00 7.70
C GLU A 172 44.58 23.08 8.53
N MET A 173 43.66 22.17 8.23
CA MET A 173 42.90 21.50 9.28
C MET A 173 42.69 20.03 8.88
N ASP A 174 43.71 19.23 9.23
CA ASP A 174 43.54 17.82 9.55
C ASP A 174 42.45 17.70 10.62
N GLU A 175 41.37 16.98 10.32
CA GLU A 175 40.89 15.89 11.16
C GLU A 175 39.78 15.15 10.41
N SER A 176 40.13 13.97 9.89
CA SER A 176 39.15 13.02 9.38
C SER A 176 38.38 12.38 10.55
N PRO A 177 37.03 12.38 10.58
CA PRO A 177 36.30 11.69 11.63
C PRO A 177 36.54 10.17 11.53
N SER A 178 37.21 9.61 12.55
CA SER A 178 37.49 8.18 12.67
C SER A 178 36.20 7.40 12.93
N TRP A 179 35.66 6.75 11.89
CA TRP A 179 34.64 5.73 12.07
C TRP A 179 35.27 4.47 12.69
N PRO A 180 34.73 3.90 13.77
CA PRO A 180 35.26 2.67 14.35
C PRO A 180 35.06 1.51 13.37
N ARG A 181 36.17 0.97 12.86
CA ARG A 181 36.20 -0.20 12.00
C ARG A 181 35.94 -1.44 12.86
N THR A 182 34.78 -2.06 12.71
CA THR A 182 34.46 -3.34 13.37
C THR A 182 35.47 -4.40 12.95
N ALA A 183 36.25 -4.88 13.92
CA ALA A 183 37.20 -5.97 13.73
C ALA A 183 36.46 -7.26 13.38
N GLN A 184 36.99 -7.94 12.35
CA GLN A 184 36.60 -9.29 11.98
C GLN A 184 36.89 -10.24 13.16
N VAL A 185 35.88 -11.00 13.58
CA VAL A 185 36.05 -12.17 14.46
C VAL A 185 35.87 -13.43 13.60
N ALA A 186 36.85 -14.32 13.73
CA ALA A 186 37.04 -15.58 13.01
C ALA A 186 35.84 -16.55 13.11
N PRO A 187 35.73 -17.54 12.18
CA PRO A 187 34.61 -18.47 12.15
C PRO A 187 34.68 -19.46 13.32
N VAL A 188 33.56 -19.60 14.03
CA VAL A 188 33.34 -20.63 15.05
C VAL A 188 33.19 -22.00 14.38
N LEU A 189 34.06 -22.94 14.75
CA LEU A 189 33.98 -24.36 14.40
C LEU A 189 32.70 -24.97 15.00
N PHE A 190 31.94 -25.68 14.16
CA PHE A 190 30.83 -26.52 14.56
C PHE A 190 31.37 -27.91 14.91
N GLU A 191 31.46 -28.22 16.21
CA GLU A 191 31.71 -29.58 16.69
C GLU A 191 30.40 -30.38 16.68
N SER A 192 30.45 -31.52 15.99
CA SER A 192 29.39 -32.52 15.96
C SER A 192 29.56 -33.43 17.18
N SER A 193 28.53 -33.50 18.01
CA SER A 193 28.47 -34.47 19.12
C SER A 193 27.33 -35.44 18.84
N GLU A 194 27.69 -36.63 18.37
CA GLU A 194 26.87 -37.82 18.40
C GLU A 194 26.62 -38.23 19.86
N ASN A 195 25.40 -38.64 20.19
CA ASN A 195 25.17 -39.60 21.26
C ASN A 195 23.82 -40.31 21.02
N GLU A 196 23.91 -41.52 20.50
CA GLU A 196 22.91 -42.55 20.70
C GLU A 196 22.96 -43.02 22.17
N ASN A 197 21.80 -43.23 22.79
CA ASN A 197 21.55 -44.48 23.51
C ASN A 197 20.05 -44.71 23.74
N GLN A 198 19.61 -45.85 23.21
CA GLN A 198 18.33 -46.52 23.44
C GLN A 198 18.29 -47.14 24.86
N ALA A 199 17.09 -47.27 25.43
CA ALA A 199 16.53 -48.54 25.92
C ALA A 199 15.12 -48.37 26.52
N THR A 200 14.13 -48.95 25.83
CA THR A 200 13.06 -49.88 26.31
C THR A 200 12.44 -49.67 27.71
N THR A 201 11.11 -49.68 27.88
CA THR A 201 10.21 -50.87 28.03
C THR A 201 8.75 -50.33 28.04
N GLU A 202 7.86 -50.65 27.10
CA GLU A 202 6.78 -51.70 27.14
C GLU A 202 5.86 -51.66 28.39
N ILE A 203 4.52 -51.86 28.40
CA ILE A 203 3.48 -52.31 27.45
C ILE A 203 2.08 -52.16 28.13
N GLN A 204 0.99 -52.32 27.34
CA GLN A 204 -0.44 -52.65 27.67
C GLN A 204 -1.39 -51.48 27.98
N GLY A 205 -2.58 -51.32 27.39
CA GLY A 205 -3.40 -52.15 26.48
C GLY A 205 -4.89 -52.08 26.89
N SER A 206 -5.83 -51.83 25.95
CA SER A 206 -7.23 -52.37 25.86
C SER A 206 -8.21 -51.48 25.06
N THR A 207 -8.37 -51.79 23.77
CA THR A 207 -9.56 -52.26 23.01
C THR A 207 -11.02 -51.93 23.46
N VAL A 208 -11.75 -51.25 22.54
CA VAL A 208 -13.14 -51.44 22.00
C VAL A 208 -14.38 -51.18 22.87
N VAL A 209 -15.31 -50.31 22.38
CA VAL A 209 -16.66 -50.69 21.87
C VAL A 209 -17.31 -49.58 21.02
N GLN A 210 -17.92 -49.99 19.89
CA GLN A 210 -18.97 -49.28 19.14
C GLN A 210 -20.31 -49.39 19.88
N GLU A 211 -21.14 -48.36 19.82
CA GLU A 211 -22.59 -48.53 20.03
C GLU A 211 -23.39 -47.57 19.13
N THR A 212 -24.14 -48.17 18.22
CA THR A 212 -25.23 -47.61 17.42
C THR A 212 -26.52 -47.60 18.25
N PHE A 213 -27.32 -46.54 18.19
CA PHE A 213 -28.76 -46.64 18.44
C PHE A 213 -29.57 -45.72 17.52
N GLU A 214 -30.48 -46.36 16.78
CA GLU A 214 -31.64 -45.81 16.06
C GLU A 214 -32.84 -45.58 17.00
N ASN A 215 -33.89 -44.98 16.41
CA ASN A 215 -35.25 -44.62 16.88
C ASN A 215 -35.37 -43.17 17.37
N GLY A 216 -36.25 -42.30 16.85
CA GLY A 216 -37.46 -42.50 16.04
C GLY A 216 -38.67 -41.87 16.76
N SER A 217 -39.40 -40.97 16.09
CA SER A 217 -40.78 -40.43 16.33
C SER A 217 -40.83 -38.89 16.19
N GLU A 218 -41.34 -38.35 15.09
CA GLU A 218 -42.75 -38.10 14.72
C GLU A 218 -43.36 -36.77 15.23
N ALA A 219 -43.70 -35.92 14.26
CA ALA A 219 -44.90 -35.07 14.15
C ALA A 219 -45.35 -34.17 15.32
N LYS A 220 -45.48 -32.85 15.07
CA LYS A 220 -46.76 -32.27 14.59
C LYS A 220 -46.70 -30.76 14.35
N LEU A 221 -47.27 -30.42 13.21
CA LEU A 221 -47.81 -29.14 12.76
C LEU A 221 -48.75 -28.50 13.81
N GLY A 222 -48.56 -27.21 14.10
CA GLY A 222 -49.48 -26.38 14.87
C GLY A 222 -49.53 -24.98 14.25
N ARG A 223 -50.75 -24.56 13.91
CA ARG A 223 -51.13 -23.35 13.17
C ARG A 223 -50.63 -22.05 13.78
#